data_AF-A0A8T8M527-F1
#
_entry.id   AF-A0A8T8M527-F1
#
_cell.length_a   1.000
_cell.length_b   1.000
_cell.length_c   1.000
_cell.angle_alpha   90.00
_cell.angle_beta   90.00
_cell.angle_gamma   90.00
#
_symmetry.space_group_name_H-M   'P 1'
#
loop_
_entity.id
_entity.type
_entity.pdbx_description
1 polymer ?
#
loop_
_entity_poly.entity_id
_entity_poly.type
_entity_poly.pdbx_seq_one_letter_code
_entity_poly.pdbx_strand_id
1 'polypeptide(L)'
;MRVWGADAALQLDENSFTIRVVLSTLVTFSGTTKISQDFAVPGVGPGNGVAIVIPAGAYDSNQRQHETELVDGTARVYNHTRTYGSSTVSTGTMRLLVMRFS
;
A
#
# COMPACT_ATOMS: atom_id res chain seq x y z
N MET A 1 20.98 -5.12 -1.02
CA MET A 1 21.37 -6.37 -0.32
C MET A 1 21.91 -7.30 -1.36
N ARG A 2 23.09 -7.89 -1.11
CA ARG A 2 23.72 -8.84 -2.02
C ARG A 2 24.06 -10.12 -1.27
N VAL A 3 23.92 -11.26 -1.93
CA VAL A 3 24.25 -12.59 -1.40
C VAL A 3 25.21 -13.25 -2.38
N TRP A 4 26.30 -13.79 -1.86
CA TRP A 4 27.31 -14.49 -2.63
C TRP A 4 27.33 -15.96 -2.24
N GLY A 5 27.53 -16.83 -3.24
CA GLY A 5 27.70 -18.26 -3.04
C GLY A 5 29.07 -18.60 -2.45
N ALA A 6 29.26 -19.90 -2.13
CA ALA A 6 30.54 -20.42 -1.62
C ALA A 6 31.68 -20.31 -2.64
N ASP A 7 31.35 -20.13 -3.93
CA ASP A 7 32.25 -19.89 -5.06
C ASP A 7 32.51 -18.38 -5.30
N ALA A 8 32.04 -17.51 -4.40
CA ALA A 8 32.04 -16.05 -4.54
C ALA A 8 31.22 -15.51 -5.74
N ALA A 9 30.39 -16.33 -6.38
CA ALA A 9 29.46 -15.86 -7.40
C ALA A 9 28.33 -15.04 -6.75
N LEU A 10 27.95 -13.92 -7.39
CA LEU A 10 26.77 -13.15 -6.99
C LEU A 10 25.50 -13.95 -7.29
N GLN A 11 24.77 -14.33 -6.23
CA GLN A 11 23.55 -15.14 -6.33
C GLN A 11 22.30 -14.28 -6.21
N LEU A 12 22.39 -13.14 -5.52
CA LEU A 12 21.26 -12.28 -5.22
C LEU A 12 21.76 -10.85 -5.11
N ASP A 13 21.06 -9.92 -5.76
CA ASP A 13 21.36 -8.49 -5.76
C ASP A 13 20.07 -7.65 -5.73
N GLU A 14 20.22 -6.34 -5.84
CA GLU A 14 19.10 -5.40 -5.86
C GLU A 14 18.15 -5.57 -7.06
N ASN A 15 18.57 -6.28 -8.11
CA ASN A 15 17.79 -6.54 -9.33
C ASN A 15 17.15 -7.94 -9.33
N SER A 16 17.49 -8.78 -8.36
CA SER A 16 17.02 -10.17 -8.28
C SER A 16 15.56 -10.29 -7.80
N PHE A 17 14.99 -9.21 -7.23
CA PHE A 17 13.61 -9.20 -6.74
C PHE A 17 12.68 -8.51 -7.72
N THR A 18 11.68 -9.26 -8.20
CA THR A 18 10.62 -8.73 -9.07
C THR A 18 9.57 -7.91 -8.32
N ILE A 19 9.49 -8.03 -6.99
CA ILE A 19 8.57 -7.26 -6.13
C ILE A 19 9.31 -6.78 -4.89
N ARG A 20 9.18 -5.50 -4.54
CA ARG A 20 9.70 -4.93 -3.29
C ARG A 20 8.69 -3.98 -2.64
N VAL A 21 8.66 -3.93 -1.31
CA VAL A 21 7.92 -2.91 -0.56
C VAL A 21 8.69 -1.59 -0.63
N VAL A 22 8.06 -0.54 -1.16
CA VAL A 22 8.64 0.82 -1.27
C VAL A 22 8.06 1.80 -0.26
N LEU A 23 6.89 1.49 0.33
CA LEU A 23 6.28 2.24 1.41
C LEU A 23 5.60 1.27 2.39
N SER A 24 5.82 1.48 3.68
CA SER A 24 5.05 0.86 4.75
C SER A 24 4.74 1.93 5.80
N THR A 25 3.47 2.33 5.90
CA THR A 25 3.06 3.38 6.84
C THR A 25 1.68 3.09 7.39
N LEU A 26 1.35 3.69 8.53
CA LEU A 26 0.00 3.65 9.07
C LEU A 26 -0.85 4.76 8.43
N VAL A 27 -2.06 4.40 8.04
CA VAL A 27 -3.12 5.32 7.63
C VAL A 27 -4.24 5.20 8.64
N THR A 28 -4.70 6.33 9.17
CA THR A 28 -5.76 6.38 10.18
C THR A 28 -6.85 7.32 9.74
N PHE A 29 -8.09 6.85 9.75
CA PHE A 29 -9.27 7.69 9.54
C PHE A 29 -10.13 7.70 10.78
N SER A 30 -10.44 8.90 11.26
CA SER A 30 -11.40 9.16 12.33
C SER A 30 -12.62 9.92 11.80
N GLY A 31 -13.80 9.62 12.32
CA GLY A 31 -15.03 10.33 11.98
C GLY A 31 -15.81 9.72 10.81
N THR A 32 -16.81 10.44 10.32
CA THR A 32 -17.83 9.93 9.38
C THR A 32 -17.83 10.64 8.03
N THR A 33 -16.88 11.55 7.79
CA THR A 33 -16.77 12.30 6.54
C THR A 33 -15.99 11.50 5.51
N LYS A 34 -16.45 11.47 4.25
CA LYS A 34 -15.71 10.87 3.13
C LYS A 34 -14.50 11.73 2.79
N ILE A 35 -13.30 11.18 3.00
CA ILE A 35 -12.02 11.85 2.77
C ILE A 35 -10.97 10.87 2.23
N SER A 36 -9.84 11.41 1.80
CA SER A 36 -8.65 10.65 1.39
C SER A 36 -7.38 11.20 2.03
N GLN A 37 -6.33 10.38 2.06
CA GLN A 37 -4.97 10.75 2.44
C GLN A 37 -4.00 10.33 1.35
N ASP A 38 -3.05 11.20 1.02
CA ASP A 38 -2.07 11.00 -0.05
C ASP A 38 -0.68 10.73 0.54
N PHE A 39 -0.01 9.71 0.01
CA PHE A 39 1.32 9.30 0.43
C PHE A 39 2.27 9.28 -0.77
N ALA A 40 3.36 10.03 -0.68
CA ALA A 40 4.35 10.11 -1.75
C ALA A 40 5.09 8.77 -1.95
N VAL A 41 5.12 8.29 -3.20
CA VAL A 41 5.86 7.10 -3.65
C VAL A 41 6.54 7.39 -5.00
N PRO A 42 7.58 8.24 -5.04
CA PRO A 42 8.21 8.65 -6.29
C PRO A 42 8.70 7.48 -7.14
N GLY A 43 8.43 7.54 -8.45
CA GLY A 43 8.83 6.50 -9.40
C GLY A 43 7.99 5.21 -9.34
N VAL A 44 6.86 5.24 -8.65
CA VAL A 44 5.86 4.16 -8.60
C VAL A 44 4.51 4.70 -9.09
N GLY A 45 3.85 3.95 -9.96
CA GLY A 45 2.55 4.27 -10.53
C GLY A 45 1.79 3.00 -10.94
N PRO A 46 0.60 3.11 -11.55
CA PRO A 46 -0.24 1.96 -11.91
C PRO A 46 0.47 0.92 -12.80
N GLY A 47 1.43 1.36 -13.62
CA GLY A 47 2.15 0.47 -14.54
C GLY A 47 3.24 -0.38 -13.89
N ASN A 48 3.70 -0.05 -12.68
CA ASN A 48 4.83 -0.72 -12.03
C ASN A 48 4.66 -0.90 -10.51
N GLY A 49 3.44 -0.74 -9.99
CA GLY A 49 3.20 -0.86 -8.56
C GLY A 49 1.78 -1.22 -8.20
N VAL A 50 1.61 -1.58 -6.93
CA VAL A 50 0.31 -1.87 -6.30
C VAL A 50 0.31 -1.33 -4.88
N ALA A 51 -0.83 -0.79 -4.45
CA ALA A 51 -1.04 -0.32 -3.09
C ALA A 51 -2.12 -1.18 -2.42
N ILE A 52 -1.86 -1.66 -1.22
CA ILE A 52 -2.80 -2.42 -0.40
C ILE A 52 -2.85 -1.87 1.02
N VAL A 53 -3.96 -2.07 1.72
CA VAL A 53 -4.06 -1.80 3.16
C VAL A 53 -4.37 -3.09 3.90
N ILE A 54 -3.71 -3.27 5.05
CA ILE A 54 -3.91 -4.40 5.95
C ILE A 54 -4.31 -3.86 7.32
N PRO A 55 -5.37 -4.36 7.98
CA PRO A 55 -5.72 -3.96 9.34
C PRO A 55 -4.53 -4.00 10.29
N ALA A 56 -4.36 -2.93 11.07
CA ALA A 56 -3.30 -2.82 12.08
C ALA A 56 -3.85 -3.18 13.48
N GLY A 57 -4.64 -4.26 13.57
CA GLY A 57 -5.35 -4.67 14.79
C GLY A 57 -6.15 -5.95 14.59
N ALA A 58 -7.02 -6.26 15.55
CA ALA A 58 -7.89 -7.43 15.46
C ALA A 58 -8.85 -7.31 14.27
N TYR A 59 -9.09 -8.46 13.62
CA TYR A 59 -10.10 -8.59 12.58
C TYR A 59 -11.45 -8.84 13.23
N ASP A 60 -12.46 -8.04 12.88
CA ASP A 60 -13.85 -8.26 13.29
C ASP A 60 -14.76 -8.50 12.08
N SER A 61 -15.95 -9.07 12.31
CA SER A 61 -16.88 -9.45 11.24
C SER A 61 -17.54 -8.27 10.51
N ASN A 62 -17.46 -7.07 11.07
CA ASN A 62 -18.07 -5.84 10.56
C ASN A 62 -17.02 -4.81 10.11
N GLN A 63 -15.74 -5.19 10.10
CA GLN A 63 -14.65 -4.28 9.82
C GLN A 63 -14.66 -3.90 8.33
N ARG A 64 -14.60 -2.60 8.06
CA ARG A 64 -14.60 -2.06 6.71
C ARG A 64 -13.18 -1.73 6.29
N GLN A 65 -12.79 -2.13 5.09
CA GLN A 65 -11.47 -1.82 4.54
C GLN A 65 -11.41 -0.37 4.03
N HIS A 66 -10.24 0.27 4.15
CA HIS A 66 -9.96 1.47 3.36
C HIS A 66 -9.70 1.08 1.90
N GLU A 67 -9.98 1.97 0.97
CA GLU A 67 -9.71 1.72 -0.45
C GLU A 67 -8.39 2.39 -0.85
N THR A 68 -7.56 1.67 -1.61
CA THR A 68 -6.31 2.21 -2.16
C THR A 68 -6.47 2.57 -3.63
N GLU A 69 -5.81 3.65 -4.01
CA GLU A 69 -5.56 4.06 -5.36
C GLU A 69 -4.08 4.34 -5.51
N LEU A 70 -3.50 3.81 -6.58
CA LEU A 70 -2.17 4.22 -7.00
C LEU A 70 -2.34 5.14 -8.20
N VAL A 71 -1.81 6.35 -8.10
CA VAL A 71 -1.59 7.26 -9.23
C VAL A 71 -0.09 7.55 -9.31
N ASP A 72 0.36 8.17 -10.40
CA ASP A 72 1.79 8.38 -10.61
C ASP A 72 2.43 9.16 -9.45
N GLY A 73 3.39 8.52 -8.79
CA GLY A 73 4.13 9.06 -7.66
C GLY A 73 3.35 9.14 -6.35
N THR A 74 2.09 8.71 -6.29
CA THR A 74 1.23 8.87 -5.10
C THR A 74 0.36 7.65 -4.85
N ALA A 75 0.43 7.11 -3.64
CA ALA A 75 -0.57 6.18 -3.12
C ALA A 75 -1.61 6.97 -2.34
N ARG A 76 -2.83 7.01 -2.84
CA ARG A 76 -3.97 7.63 -2.19
C ARG A 76 -4.81 6.58 -1.50
N VAL A 77 -5.23 6.85 -0.27
CA VAL A 77 -6.10 5.97 0.50
C VAL A 77 -7.40 6.71 0.80
N TYR A 78 -8.52 6.08 0.52
CA TYR A 78 -9.87 6.58 0.79
C TYR A 78 -10.49 5.83 1.95
N ASN A 79 -11.25 6.53 2.77
CA ASN A 79 -12.06 5.92 3.82
C ASN A 79 -13.46 5.51 3.33
N HIS A 80 -13.64 5.38 2.03
CA HIS A 80 -14.91 5.08 1.38
C HIS A 80 -14.63 4.50 -0.02
N THR A 81 -15.66 3.94 -0.66
CA THR A 81 -15.50 3.42 -2.02
C THR A 81 -15.52 4.56 -3.04
N ARG A 82 -14.41 4.80 -3.75
CA ARG A 82 -14.13 6.08 -4.46
C ARG A 82 -14.97 6.37 -5.70
N THR A 83 -15.75 5.40 -6.17
CA THR A 83 -16.64 5.53 -7.34
C THR A 83 -18.11 5.25 -7.01
N TYR A 84 -18.42 5.02 -5.73
CA TYR A 84 -19.78 4.66 -5.29
C TYR A 84 -20.30 5.68 -4.27
N GLY A 85 -21.18 6.57 -4.72
CA GLY A 85 -21.72 7.68 -3.91
C GLY A 85 -22.43 7.23 -2.64
N SER A 86 -23.09 6.06 -2.67
CA SER A 86 -23.80 5.48 -1.52
C SER A 86 -22.91 4.60 -0.63
N SER A 87 -21.59 4.58 -0.86
CA SER A 87 -20.65 3.84 0.00
C SER A 87 -20.67 4.34 1.44
N THR A 88 -20.42 3.43 2.37
CA THR A 88 -20.23 3.75 3.78
C THR A 88 -18.79 4.19 4.05
N VAL A 89 -18.58 4.91 5.15
CA VAL A 89 -17.24 5.26 5.63
C VAL A 89 -16.61 4.13 6.46
N SER A 90 -15.33 3.85 6.21
CA SER A 90 -14.44 3.04 7.04
C SER A 90 -13.65 3.92 8.00
N THR A 91 -13.39 3.41 9.21
CA THR A 91 -12.63 4.11 10.25
C THR A 91 -11.62 3.16 10.87
N GLY A 92 -10.68 3.70 11.64
CA GLY A 92 -9.62 2.94 12.27
C GLY A 92 -8.27 3.10 11.58
N THR A 93 -7.32 2.28 12.00
CA THR A 93 -5.93 2.31 11.53
C THR A 93 -5.62 1.07 10.72
N MET A 94 -5.05 1.27 9.54
CA MET A 94 -4.52 0.20 8.68
C MET A 94 -3.07 0.50 8.30
N ARG A 95 -2.31 -0.53 7.95
CA ARG A 95 -0.99 -0.40 7.34
C ARG A 95 -1.15 -0.34 5.84
N LEU A 96 -0.82 0.80 5.25
CA LEU A 96 -0.60 0.94 3.81
C LEU A 96 0.74 0.29 3.45
N LEU A 97 0.70 -0.64 2.51
CA LEU A 97 1.87 -1.19 1.83
C LEU A 97 1.80 -0.79 0.36
N VAL A 98 2.87 -0.20 -0.15
CA VAL A 98 3.05 0.01 -1.58
C VAL A 98 4.19 -0.88 -2.04
N MET A 99 3.90 -1.72 -3.02
CA MET A 99 4.85 -2.63 -3.63
C MET A 99 5.15 -2.14 -5.04
N ARG A 100 6.42 -2.16 -5.42
CA ARG A 100 6.88 -1.89 -6.78
C ARG A 100 7.33 -3.19 -7.41
N PHE A 101 7.01 -3.37 -8.68
CA PHE A 101 7.52 -4.45 -9.52
C PHE A 101 8.28 -3.91 -10.74
N SER A 102 9.12 -4.77 -11.32
CA SER A 102 10.00 -4.48 -12.46
C SER A 102 9.85 -5.53 -13.55
#